data_AF-A0A819NU13-F1
#
_entry.id   AF-A0A819NU13-F1
#
_cell.length_a   1.000
_cell.length_b   1.000
_cell.length_c   1.000
_cell.angle_alpha   90.00
_cell.angle_beta   90.00
_cell.angle_gamma   90.00
#
_symmetry.space_group_name_H-M   'P 1'
#
loop_
_entity.id
_entity.type
_entity.pdbx_description
1 polymer ?
#
loop_
_entity_poly.entity_id
_entity_poly.type
_entity_poly.pdbx_seq_one_letter_code
_entity_poly.pdbx_strand_id
1 'polypeptide(L)' 'DYPAAVFPVTTVDLVKDQVEIDYKPRNTLDEENYKLYTSAQSYINAPISLQVVCRRYNDEKVMKCVEIIERAMGRE' A
#
# COMPACT_ATOMS: atom_id res chain seq x y z
N ASP A 1 -3.70 -0.95 20.02
CA ASP A 1 -2.39 -0.37 20.31
C ASP A 1 -1.30 -1.38 19.93
N TYR A 2 -1.04 -1.48 18.62
CA TYR A 2 -0.08 -2.41 18.03
C TYR A 2 0.96 -1.61 17.25
N PRO A 3 2.25 -1.90 17.41
CA PRO A 3 3.28 -1.20 16.66
C PRO A 3 3.16 -1.55 15.18
N ALA A 4 3.35 -0.54 14.34
CA ALA A 4 3.26 -0.66 12.90
C ALA A 4 4.22 0.28 12.18
N ALA A 5 4.68 -0.13 11.01
CA ALA A 5 5.50 0.69 10.11
C ALA A 5 4.96 0.62 8.69
N VAL A 6 4.98 1.75 7.99
CA VAL A 6 4.61 1.87 6.57
C VAL A 6 5.88 2.17 5.78
N PHE A 7 6.09 1.46 4.68
CA PHE A 7 7.25 1.61 3.81
C PHE A 7 6.85 1.44 2.33
N PRO A 8 7.50 2.16 1.40
CA PRO A 8 7.14 2.14 -0.01
C PRO A 8 7.65 0.86 -0.70
N VAL A 9 6.81 0.21 -1.50
CA VAL A 9 7.18 -1.04 -2.21
C VAL A 9 7.32 -0.88 -3.71
N THR A 10 6.51 -0.03 -4.32
CA THR A 10 6.58 0.28 -5.75
C THR A 10 5.99 1.66 -6.00
N THR A 11 5.90 2.07 -7.25
CA THR A 11 5.10 3.19 -7.71
C THR A 11 3.96 2.70 -8.60
N VAL A 12 2.97 3.55 -8.83
CA VAL A 12 1.88 3.31 -9.78
C VAL A 12 2.42 2.91 -11.15
N ASP A 13 1.92 1.80 -11.68
CA ASP A 13 2.19 1.24 -13.00
C ASP A 13 1.06 1.63 -13.95
N LEU A 14 1.38 2.41 -14.99
CA LEU A 14 0.40 2.94 -15.93
C LEU A 14 -0.33 1.87 -16.75
N VAL A 15 0.14 0.63 -16.77
CA VAL A 15 -0.51 -0.46 -17.51
C VAL A 15 -1.34 -1.33 -16.57
N LYS A 16 -0.82 -1.62 -15.37
CA LYS A 16 -1.48 -2.53 -14.43
C LYS A 16 -2.53 -1.86 -13.56
N ASP A 17 -2.33 -0.60 -13.18
CA ASP A 17 -3.17 0.09 -12.20
C ASP A 17 -4.29 0.88 -12.88
N GLN A 18 -4.89 0.32 -13.93
CA GLN A 18 -6.05 0.92 -14.58
C GLN A 18 -7.28 0.82 -13.68
N VAL A 19 -8.18 1.80 -13.79
CA VAL A 19 -9.43 1.81 -13.02
C VAL A 19 -10.24 0.55 -13.36
N GLU A 20 -10.63 -0.22 -12.34
CA GLU A 20 -11.43 -1.43 -12.54
C GLU A 20 -12.83 -1.05 -13.05
N ILE A 21 -13.28 -1.76 -14.08
CA ILE A 21 -14.56 -1.51 -14.75
C ILE A 21 -15.75 -2.15 -14.02
N ASP A 22 -15.50 -3.16 -13.21
CA ASP A 22 -16.50 -4.00 -12.55
C ASP A 22 -16.49 -3.86 -11.02
N TYR A 23 -15.90 -2.78 -10.51
CA TYR A 23 -15.87 -2.45 -9.09
C TYR A 23 -17.30 -2.35 -8.51
N LYS A 24 -17.53 -3.05 -7.40
CA LYS A 24 -18.81 -3.04 -6.68
C LYS A 24 -18.61 -2.47 -5.27
N PRO A 25 -19.05 -1.22 -5.02
CA PRO A 25 -18.87 -0.60 -3.73
C PRO A 25 -19.68 -1.34 -2.65
N ARG A 26 -19.09 -1.46 -1.46
CA ARG A 26 -19.73 -2.07 -0.28
C ARG A 26 -20.70 -1.12 0.42
N ASN A 27 -20.44 0.18 0.32
CA ASN A 27 -21.25 1.26 0.88
C ASN A 27 -20.91 2.59 0.20
N THR A 28 -21.58 3.68 0.59
CA THR A 28 -21.39 5.00 -0.01
C THR A 28 -19.98 5.56 0.21
N LEU A 29 -19.39 5.38 1.39
CA LEU A 29 -18.03 5.88 1.67
C LEU A 29 -16.96 5.15 0.83
N ASP A 30 -17.18 3.87 0.59
CA ASP A 30 -16.33 3.05 -0.26
C ASP A 30 -16.40 3.49 -1.73
N GLU A 31 -17.61 3.78 -2.22
CA GLU A 31 -17.83 4.34 -3.55
C GLU A 31 -17.17 5.73 -3.71
N GLU A 32 -17.35 6.60 -2.72
CA GLU A 32 -16.75 7.94 -2.70
C GLU A 32 -15.22 7.87 -2.74
N ASN A 33 -14.61 7.01 -1.91
CA ASN A 33 -13.16 6.81 -1.91
C ASN A 33 -12.66 6.23 -3.23
N TYR A 34 -13.34 5.22 -3.78
CA TYR A 34 -12.94 4.61 -5.04
C TYR A 34 -12.95 5.62 -6.19
N LYS A 35 -13.95 6.51 -6.25
CA LYS A 35 -14.06 7.57 -7.26
C LYS A 35 -12.96 8.63 -7.20
N LEU A 36 -12.19 8.72 -6.11
CA LEU A 36 -11.03 9.61 -6.05
C LEU A 36 -9.95 9.19 -7.05
N TYR A 37 -9.82 7.89 -7.31
CA TYR A 37 -8.86 7.36 -8.27
C TYR A 37 -9.40 7.45 -9.71
N THR A 38 -9.09 8.55 -10.39
CA THR A 38 -9.65 8.85 -11.72
C THR A 38 -8.91 8.20 -12.89
N SER A 39 -7.58 8.04 -12.80
CA SER A 39 -6.77 7.36 -13.81
C SER A 39 -5.37 7.06 -13.27
N ALA A 40 -4.70 6.03 -13.79
CA ALA A 40 -3.29 5.76 -13.47
C ALA A 40 -2.38 6.95 -13.80
N GLN A 41 -2.71 7.70 -14.87
CA GLN A 41 -1.95 8.86 -15.31
C GLN A 41 -1.96 10.01 -14.30
N SER A 42 -3.07 10.21 -13.59
CA SER A 42 -3.21 11.23 -12.54
C SER A 42 -2.29 10.96 -11.34
N TYR A 43 -1.82 9.72 -11.18
CA TYR A 43 -1.01 9.26 -10.06
C TYR A 43 0.36 8.73 -10.51
N ILE A 44 0.87 9.20 -11.65
CA ILE A 44 2.19 8.80 -12.13
C ILE A 44 3.27 9.03 -11.06
N ASN A 45 4.13 8.03 -10.85
CA ASN A 45 5.18 8.01 -9.82
C ASN A 45 4.68 8.10 -8.36
N ALA A 46 3.38 8.04 -8.10
CA ALA A 46 2.89 7.98 -6.73
C ALA A 46 3.34 6.67 -6.06
N PRO A 47 3.81 6.72 -4.80
CA PRO A 47 4.29 5.52 -4.10
C PRO A 47 3.12 4.64 -3.66
N ILE A 48 3.27 3.34 -3.87
CA ILE A 48 2.44 2.27 -3.30
C ILE A 48 3.22 1.67 -2.15
N SER A 49 2.61 1.63 -0.97
CA SER A 49 3.24 1.22 0.28
C SER A 49 2.55 0.02 0.91
N LEU A 50 3.29 -0.74 1.71
CA LEU A 50 2.74 -1.77 2.59
C LEU A 50 2.88 -1.36 4.06
N GLN A 51 2.03 -1.95 4.91
CA GLN A 51 2.07 -1.78 6.35
C GLN A 51 2.36 -3.11 7.03
N VAL A 52 3.39 -3.14 7.88
CA VAL A 52 3.67 -4.27 8.76
C VAL A 52 3.19 -3.93 10.16
N VAL A 53 2.51 -4.89 10.79
CA VAL A 53 1.97 -4.75 12.16
C VAL A 53 2.44 -5.93 12.99
N CYS A 54 2.89 -5.67 14.22
CA CYS A 54 3.20 -6.73 15.19
C CYS A 54 2.27 -6.65 16.41
N ARG A 55 2.33 -7.67 17.27
CA ARG A 55 1.68 -7.62 18.59
C ARG A 55 2.29 -6.50 19.44
N ARG A 56 1.52 -6.01 20.41
CA ARG A 56 1.95 -4.98 21.38
C ARG A 56 3.34 -5.28 21.98
N TYR A 57 4.17 -4.26 22.16
CA TYR A 57 5.54 -4.34 22.70
C TYR A 57 6.51 -5.19 21.86
N ASN A 58 6.37 -5.14 20.53
CA ASN A 58 7.26 -5.85 19.61
C ASN A 58 7.73 -4.92 18.47
N ASP A 59 8.04 -3.68 18.80
CA ASP A 59 8.46 -2.62 17.88
C ASP A 59 9.73 -3.02 17.12
N GLU A 60 10.68 -3.69 17.77
CA GLU A 60 11.91 -4.19 17.15
C GLU A 60 11.62 -5.26 16.11
N LYS A 61 10.56 -6.07 16.31
CA LYS A 61 10.14 -7.08 15.33
C LYS A 61 9.49 -6.43 14.11
N VAL A 62 8.77 -5.32 14.28
CA VAL A 62 8.25 -4.54 13.14
C VAL A 62 9.42 -4.11 12.26
N MET A 63 10.45 -3.50 12.86
CA MET A 63 11.62 -3.05 12.12
C MET A 63 12.38 -4.20 11.46
N LYS A 64 12.53 -5.34 12.15
CA LYS A 64 13.19 -6.51 11.57
C LYS A 64 12.40 -7.10 10.40
N CYS A 65 11.07 -7.12 10.48
CA CYS A 65 10.22 -7.56 9.37
C CYS A 65 10.34 -6.63 8.17
N VAL A 66 10.35 -5.31 8.37
CA VAL A 66 10.57 -4.34 7.29
C VAL A 66 11.93 -4.57 6.62
N GLU A 67 13.02 -4.74 7.40
CA GLU A 67 14.35 -5.05 6.88
C GLU A 67 14.38 -6.34 6.03
N ILE A 68 13.67 -7.39 6.47
CA ILE A 68 13.57 -8.65 5.71
C ILE A 68 12.81 -8.44 4.40
N ILE A 69 11.73 -7.67 4.41
CA ILE A 69 10.91 -7.42 3.21
C ILE A 69 11.67 -6.56 2.20
N GLU A 70 12.34 -5.50 2.65
CA GLU A 70 13.19 -4.65 1.79
C GLU A 70 14.27 -5.49 1.08
N ARG A 71 14.93 -6.41 1.82
CA ARG A 71 15.90 -7.35 1.22
C ARG A 71 15.28 -8.32 0.22
N ALA A 72 14.10 -8.87 0.53
CA ALA A 72 13.39 -9.75 -0.40
C ALA A 72 12.99 -9.04 -1.70
N MET A 73 12.80 -7.72 -1.63
CA MET A 73 12.56 -6.85 -2.78
C MET A 73 13.85 -6.41 -3.51
N GLY A 74 15.02 -6.86 -3.06
CA GLY A 74 16.31 -6.55 -3.68
C GLY A 74 16.94 -5.22 -3.26
N ARG A 75 16.55 -4.68 -2.10
CA ARG A 75 17.10 -3.44 -1.52
C ARG A 75 18.02 -3.78 -0.34
N GLU A 76 19.03 -2.95 -0.08
CA GLU A 76 20.06 -3.20 0.95
C GLU A 76 19.60 -2.86 2.38
#